data_AF-A0A356E8A0-F1
#
_entry.id   AF-A0A356E8A0-F1
#
_cell.length_a   1.000
_cell.length_b   1.000
_cell.length_c   1.000
_cell.angle_alpha   90.00
_cell.angle_beta   90.00
_cell.angle_gamma   90.00
#
_symmetry.space_group_name_H-M   'P 1'
#
loop_
_entity.id
_entity.type
_entity.pdbx_description
1 polymer ?
#
loop_
_entity_poly.entity_id
_entity_poly.type
_entity_poly.pdbx_seq_one_letter_code
_entity_poly.pdbx_strand_id
1 'polypeptide(L)' 'TGVPVCISPDRRQAIELLLQHHHCDLIISDDGLQLYKLQRDIEIVVMDAERGLGNGFLLPAGPLRELPSRLA' A
#
# COMPACT_ATOMS: atom_id res chain seq x y z
N THR A 1 13.71 5.11 -14.93
CA THR A 1 13.73 3.95 -14.02
C THR A 1 13.18 2.76 -14.80
N GLY A 2 14.01 1.75 -15.09
CA GLY A 2 13.68 0.69 -16.06
C GLY A 2 12.80 -0.44 -15.50
N VAL A 3 11.84 -0.11 -14.63
CA VAL A 3 10.99 -1.09 -13.94
C VAL A 3 9.61 -1.10 -14.59
N PRO A 4 8.98 -2.26 -14.85
CA PRO A 4 7.61 -2.35 -15.32
C PRO A 4 6.63 -1.70 -14.32
N VAL A 5 5.68 -0.91 -14.82
CA VAL A 5 4.66 -0.24 -14.00
C VAL A 5 3.29 -0.53 -14.59
N CYS A 6 2.34 -0.88 -13.73
CA CYS A 6 0.95 -1.08 -14.10
C CYS A 6 0.01 -0.34 -13.14
N ILE A 7 -1.05 0.26 -13.68
CA ILE A 7 -2.05 1.02 -12.94
C ILE A 7 -3.41 0.40 -13.22
N SER A 8 -4.12 -0.02 -12.17
CA SER A 8 -5.50 -0.48 -12.24
C SER A 8 -6.17 -0.25 -10.88
N PRO A 9 -7.47 0.09 -10.84
CA PRO A 9 -8.25 0.06 -9.60
C PRO A 9 -8.35 -1.35 -9.01
N ASP A 10 -8.25 -2.39 -9.84
CA ASP A 10 -8.12 -3.77 -9.37
C ASP A 10 -6.65 -4.20 -9.44
N ARG A 11 -6.01 -4.31 -8.27
CA ARG A 11 -4.60 -4.70 -8.20
C ARG A 11 -4.33 -6.13 -8.63
N ARG A 12 -5.31 -7.04 -8.52
CA ARG A 12 -5.12 -8.41 -9.02
C ARG A 12 -4.92 -8.39 -10.53
N GLN A 13 -5.78 -7.65 -11.24
CA GLN A 13 -5.68 -7.50 -12.69
C GLN A 13 -4.35 -6.85 -13.11
N ALA A 14 -3.87 -5.84 -12.37
CA ALA A 14 -2.57 -5.22 -12.65
C ALA A 14 -1.41 -6.21 -12.49
N ILE A 15 -1.44 -7.05 -11.45
CA ILE A 15 -0.41 -8.06 -11.20
C ILE A 15 -0.44 -9.13 -12.28
N GLU A 16 -1.62 -9.65 -12.63
CA GLU A 16 -1.78 -10.64 -13.71
C GLU A 16 -1.23 -10.10 -15.02
N LEU A 17 -1.53 -8.84 -15.38
CA LEU A 17 -1.00 -8.22 -16.58
C LEU A 17 0.53 -8.06 -16.54
N LEU A 18 1.10 -7.67 -15.40
CA LEU A 18 2.55 -7.57 -15.24
C LEU A 18 3.24 -8.92 -15.44
N LEU A 19 2.72 -9.97 -14.80
CA LEU A 19 3.28 -11.32 -14.87
C LEU A 19 3.12 -11.98 -16.25
N GLN A 20 2.16 -11.53 -17.05
CA GLN A 20 2.00 -11.97 -18.44
C GLN A 20 3.09 -11.41 -19.37
N HIS A 21 3.56 -10.19 -19.12
CA HIS A 21 4.49 -9.49 -20.01
C HIS A 21 5.92 -9.40 -19.49
N HIS A 22 6.11 -9.64 -18.19
CA HIS A 22 7.38 -9.50 -17.52
C HIS A 22 7.59 -10.63 -16.52
N HIS A 23 8.86 -11.03 -16.37
CA HIS A 23 9.26 -11.87 -15.24
C HIS A 23 9.49 -10.95 -14.04
N CYS A 24 8.66 -11.09 -13.00
CA CYS A 24 8.76 -10.32 -11.77
C CYS A 24 9.02 -11.24 -10.58
N ASP A 25 10.13 -11.02 -9.88
CA ASP A 25 10.43 -11.71 -8.62
C ASP A 25 9.78 -11.02 -7.41
N LEU A 26 9.46 -9.72 -7.55
CA LEU A 26 8.87 -8.88 -6.50
C LEU A 26 7.82 -7.94 -7.09
N ILE A 27 6.66 -7.88 -6.44
CA ILE A 27 5.62 -6.87 -6.71
C ILE A 27 5.64 -5.84 -5.58
N ILE A 28 5.71 -4.56 -5.93
CA ILE A 28 5.54 -3.46 -4.97
C ILE A 28 4.21 -2.76 -5.27
N SER A 29 3.30 -2.79 -4.30
CA SER A 29 2.08 -1.99 -4.36
C SER A 29 2.29 -0.66 -3.65
N ASP A 30 2.41 0.42 -4.43
CA ASP A 30 2.38 1.78 -3.88
C ASP A 30 0.99 2.10 -3.29
N ASP A 31 0.97 2.75 -2.13
CA ASP A 31 -0.22 3.04 -1.30
C ASP A 31 -1.17 1.83 -1.10
N GLY A 32 -0.59 0.65 -0.93
CA GLY A 32 -1.34 -0.61 -0.90
C GLY A 32 -1.97 -0.97 0.44
N LEU A 33 -1.69 -0.26 1.54
CA LEU A 33 -1.97 -0.72 2.91
C LEU A 33 -3.47 -0.89 3.22
N GLN A 34 -4.33 -0.04 2.64
CA GLN A 34 -5.79 -0.13 2.84
C GLN A 34 -6.47 -1.19 1.94
N LEU A 35 -5.75 -1.82 1.00
CA LEU A 35 -6.35 -2.73 0.01
C LEU A 35 -6.43 -4.18 0.50
N TYR A 36 -7.11 -4.44 1.61
CA TYR A 36 -7.12 -5.76 2.29
C TYR A 36 -7.33 -7.02 1.42
N LYS A 37 -7.99 -6.90 0.27
CA LYS A 37 -8.22 -8.02 -0.67
C LYS A 37 -6.96 -8.52 -1.39
N LEU A 38 -5.92 -7.69 -1.46
CA LEU A 38 -4.63 -8.09 -2.03
C LEU A 38 -3.84 -8.82 -0.94
N GLN A 39 -3.44 -10.06 -1.20
CA GLN A 39 -2.51 -10.78 -0.34
C GLN A 39 -1.13 -10.11 -0.40
N ARG A 40 -0.47 -10.03 0.75
CA ARG A 40 0.86 -9.43 0.90
C ARG A 40 1.68 -10.33 1.81
N ASP A 41 2.93 -10.57 1.43
CA ASP A 41 3.88 -11.28 2.29
C ASP A 41 4.50 -10.33 3.33
N ILE A 42 4.72 -9.08 2.92
CA ILE A 42 5.33 -8.02 3.74
C ILE A 42 4.54 -6.74 3.54
N GLU A 43 4.37 -6.00 4.63
CA GLU A 43 3.77 -4.66 4.63
C GLU A 43 4.75 -3.66 5.22
N ILE A 44 4.90 -2.53 4.55
CA ILE A 44 5.79 -1.45 4.98
C ILE A 44 4.95 -0.20 5.16
N VAL A 45 4.92 0.32 6.39
CA VAL A 45 4.26 1.59 6.71
C VAL A 45 5.32 2.68 6.79
N VAL A 46 5.08 3.77 6.09
CA VAL A 46 5.90 4.99 6.20
C VAL A 46 5.22 5.91 7.21
N MET A 47 5.94 6.24 8.28
CA MET A 47 5.49 7.18 9.29
C MET A 47 6.54 8.27 9.45
N ASP A 48 6.08 9.53 9.47
CA ASP A 48 6.93 10.66 9.82
C ASP A 48 7.29 10.57 11.32
N ALA A 49 8.59 10.59 11.63
CA ALA A 49 9.08 10.37 12.99
C ALA A 49 8.74 11.52 13.96
N GLU A 50 8.64 12.76 13.47
CA GLU A 50 8.29 13.91 14.30
C GLU A 50 6.79 13.98 14.54
N ARG A 51 6.00 13.73 13.49
CA ARG A 51 4.54 13.81 13.55
C ARG A 51 3.91 12.57 14.18
N GLY A 52 4.49 11.39 13.96
CA GLY A 52 3.93 10.11 14.38
C GLY A 52 2.47 9.95 13.94
N LEU A 53 1.58 9.71 14.92
CA LEU A 53 0.13 9.56 14.71
C LEU A 53 -0.65 10.89 14.64
N GLY A 54 0.04 12.04 14.71
CA GLY A 54 -0.59 13.35 14.76
C GLY A 54 -1.47 13.52 16.00
N ASN A 55 -2.73 13.94 15.81
CA ASN A 55 -3.69 14.12 16.90
C ASN A 55 -4.42 12.82 17.29
N GLY A 56 -4.08 11.69 16.68
CA GLY A 56 -4.67 10.38 16.99
C GLY A 56 -6.09 10.15 16.47
N PHE A 57 -6.69 11.13 15.77
CA PHE A 57 -8.04 11.00 15.22
C PHE A 57 -8.03 10.58 13.75
N LEU A 58 -9.08 9.86 13.34
CA LEU A 58 -9.35 9.55 11.95
C LEU A 58 -9.80 10.78 11.17
N LEU A 59 -9.67 10.74 9.84
CA LEU A 59 -10.29 11.72 8.95
C LEU A 59 -11.81 11.81 9.20
N PRO A 60 -12.40 13.03 9.18
CA PRO A 60 -11.75 14.33 8.95
C PRO A 60 -11.21 15.01 10.22
N ALA A 61 -11.43 14.45 11.42
CA ALA A 61 -11.02 15.06 12.69
C ALA A 61 -9.50 15.01 12.94
N GLY A 62 -8.80 14.12 12.25
CA GLY A 62 -7.35 13.98 12.27
C GLY A 62 -6.80 13.40 10.97
N PRO A 63 -5.47 13.19 10.86
CA PRO A 63 -4.84 12.81 9.60
C PRO A 63 -4.88 11.31 9.30
N LEU A 64 -5.32 10.48 10.25
CA LEU A 64 -5.23 9.03 10.11
C LEU A 64 -6.33 8.50 9.17
N ARG A 65 -5.94 7.65 8.21
CA ARG A 65 -6.90 6.91 7.36
C ARG A 65 -7.50 5.70 8.09
N GLU A 66 -6.76 5.16 9.05
CA GLU A 66 -7.11 3.95 9.81
C GLU A 66 -6.67 4.10 11.26
N LEU A 67 -7.27 3.30 12.15
CA LEU A 67 -6.95 3.36 13.57
C LEU A 67 -5.50 2.92 13.83
N PRO A 68 -4.81 3.50 14.84
CA PRO A 68 -3.45 3.08 15.20
C PRO A 68 -3.30 1.58 15.50
N SER A 69 -4.38 0.92 15.91
CA SER A 69 -4.42 -0.52 16.17
C SER A 69 -4.08 -1.39 14.96
N ARG A 70 -4.12 -0.85 13.73
CA ARG A 70 -3.64 -1.56 12.53
C ARG A 70 -2.12 -1.82 12.62
N LEU A 71 -1.37 -0.94 13.27
CA LEU A 71 0.10 -1.06 13.35
C LEU A 71 0.57 -2.17 14.30
N ALA A 72 -0.34 -2.81 15.04
CA ALA A 72 -0.05 -3.82 16.05
C ALA A 72 0.18 -5.22 15.47
#